data_AF-A0A3S1TFB4-F1
#
_entry.id   AF-A0A3S1TFB4-F1
#
_cell.length_a   1.000
_cell.length_b   1.000
_cell.length_c   1.000
_cell.angle_alpha   90.00
_cell.angle_beta   90.00
_cell.angle_gamma   90.00
#
_symmetry.space_group_name_H-M   'P 1'
#
loop_
_entity.id
_entity.type
_entity.pdbx_description
1 polymer ?
#
loop_
_entity_poly.entity_id
_entity_poly.type
_entity_poly.pdbx_seq_one_letter_code
_entity_poly.pdbx_strand_id
1 'polypeptide(L)'
;NIKVMLPMVSDLSEVRQTRVLVDECTAELKAEGVPHASFDLGVMIETPAAVLIAPALAKEVAFFSIGTNDLTQYIMAADRLNPTVAKLNDVTNPAVMSAIEMTAKAGVAAGIMVGMCGEAAGRPDLIATFVKMGLTELSMSPASIQRAKKAIMAMAAEG
;
A
#
# COMPACT_ATOMS: atom_id res chain seq x y z
N ASN A 1 17.02 -7.78 5.87
CA ASN A 1 15.67 -7.28 6.21
C ASN A 1 14.93 -7.07 4.90
N ILE A 2 14.41 -8.16 4.33
CA ILE A 2 13.69 -8.16 3.04
C ILE A 2 12.21 -8.31 3.38
N LYS A 3 11.37 -7.53 2.71
CA LYS A 3 9.91 -7.68 2.72
C LYS A 3 9.45 -8.00 1.31
N VAL A 4 8.45 -8.85 1.18
CA VAL A 4 7.84 -9.23 -0.09
C VAL A 4 6.41 -8.76 -0.09
N MET A 5 5.95 -8.21 -1.21
CA MET A 5 4.63 -7.62 -1.31
C MET A 5 3.90 -8.18 -2.54
N LEU A 6 2.64 -8.57 -2.35
CA LEU A 6 1.79 -9.08 -3.42
C LEU A 6 1.03 -7.94 -4.10
N PRO A 7 1.23 -7.71 -5.41
CA PRO A 7 0.41 -6.79 -6.18
C PRO A 7 -0.92 -7.42 -6.57
N MET A 8 -1.88 -6.58 -6.97
CA MET A 8 -3.13 -6.93 -7.63
C MET A 8 -4.03 -7.91 -6.85
N VAL A 9 -3.85 -8.00 -5.53
CA VAL A 9 -4.71 -8.80 -4.67
C VAL A 9 -6.13 -8.26 -4.72
N SER A 10 -7.09 -9.15 -4.88
CA SER A 10 -8.53 -8.89 -4.88
C SER A 10 -9.32 -9.87 -4.01
N ASP A 11 -8.71 -10.98 -3.61
CA ASP A 11 -9.33 -11.99 -2.76
C ASP A 11 -8.37 -12.46 -1.64
N LEU A 12 -8.93 -12.84 -0.49
CA LEU A 12 -8.16 -13.34 0.65
C LEU A 12 -7.44 -14.67 0.33
N SER A 13 -8.04 -15.50 -0.52
CA SER A 13 -7.49 -16.79 -0.94
C SER A 13 -6.18 -16.66 -1.71
N GLU A 14 -5.97 -15.58 -2.45
CA GLU A 14 -4.72 -15.33 -3.19
C GLU A 14 -3.53 -15.19 -2.23
N VAL A 15 -3.72 -14.50 -1.10
CA VAL A 15 -2.71 -14.38 -0.04
C VAL A 15 -2.40 -15.76 0.57
N ARG A 16 -3.43 -16.56 0.86
CA ARG A 16 -3.27 -17.90 1.45
C ARG A 16 -2.57 -18.86 0.50
N GLN A 17 -2.97 -18.88 -0.76
CA GLN A 17 -2.33 -19.69 -1.80
C GLN A 17 -0.87 -19.29 -1.98
N THR A 18 -0.57 -17.99 -1.97
CA THR A 18 0.82 -17.52 -2.06
C THR A 18 1.64 -17.98 -0.86
N ARG A 19 1.07 -18.00 0.35
CA ARG A 19 1.75 -18.51 1.54
C ARG A 19 2.11 -19.99 1.39
N VAL A 20 1.19 -20.81 0.87
CA VAL A 20 1.44 -22.23 0.60
C VAL A 20 2.61 -22.40 -0.36
N LEU A 21 2.64 -21.65 -1.47
CA LEU A 21 3.74 -21.70 -2.45
C LEU A 21 5.08 -21.27 -1.83
N VAL A 22 5.07 -20.24 -0.98
CA VAL A 22 6.28 -19.79 -0.26
C VAL A 22 6.79 -20.88 0.69
N ASP A 23 5.89 -21.55 1.41
CA ASP A 23 6.25 -22.63 2.33
C ASP A 23 6.79 -23.86 1.57
N GLU A 24 6.22 -24.19 0.41
CA GLU A 24 6.70 -25.25 -0.50
C GLU A 24 8.13 -24.95 -0.98
N CYS A 25 8.38 -23.76 -1.54
CA CYS A 25 9.72 -23.36 -1.97
C CYS A 25 10.72 -23.34 -0.80
N THR A 26 10.28 -22.92 0.39
CA THR A 26 11.13 -22.93 1.60
C THR A 26 11.53 -24.36 1.97
N ALA A 27 10.60 -25.32 1.88
CA ALA A 27 10.87 -26.73 2.14
C ALA A 27 11.83 -27.34 1.12
N GLU A 28 11.68 -27.01 -0.16
CA GLU A 28 12.58 -27.44 -1.25
C GLU A 28 14.02 -26.93 -1.02
N LEU A 29 14.18 -25.62 -0.79
CA LEU A 29 15.50 -25.02 -0.51
C LEU A 29 16.16 -25.65 0.72
N LYS A 30 15.35 -25.97 1.75
CA LYS A 30 15.85 -26.67 2.94
C LYS A 30 16.31 -28.10 2.62
N ALA A 31 15.58 -28.82 1.77
CA ALA A 31 15.95 -30.17 1.36
C ALA A 31 17.23 -30.19 0.51
N GLU A 32 17.45 -29.17 -0.30
CA GLU A 32 18.67 -28.99 -1.11
C GLU A 32 19.86 -28.42 -0.32
N GLY A 33 19.65 -28.03 0.94
CA GLY A 33 20.69 -27.40 1.77
C GLY A 33 21.06 -25.99 1.32
N VAL A 34 20.19 -25.32 0.55
CA VAL A 34 20.40 -23.95 0.07
C VAL A 34 20.06 -22.95 1.19
N PRO A 35 21.01 -22.05 1.56
CA PRO A 35 20.74 -21.01 2.54
C PRO A 35 19.59 -20.10 2.09
N HIS A 36 18.61 -19.89 2.98
CA HIS A 36 17.46 -19.03 2.76
C HIS A 36 17.05 -18.31 4.06
N ALA A 37 16.25 -17.26 3.93
CA ALA A 37 15.74 -16.48 5.05
C ALA A 37 14.21 -16.34 4.95
N SER A 38 13.56 -16.22 6.10
CA SER A 38 12.16 -15.80 6.15
C SER A 38 12.04 -14.30 5.87
N PHE A 39 10.86 -13.90 5.41
CA PHE A 39 10.53 -12.51 5.12
C PHE A 39 9.09 -12.19 5.53
N ASP A 40 8.84 -10.91 5.76
CA ASP A 40 7.49 -10.41 5.97
C ASP A 40 6.76 -10.35 4.62
N LEU A 41 5.56 -10.94 4.58
CA LEU A 41 4.65 -10.84 3.45
C LEU A 41 3.66 -9.71 3.69
N GLY A 42 3.52 -8.81 2.72
CA GLY A 42 2.55 -7.72 2.70
C GLY A 42 1.71 -7.72 1.44
N VAL A 43 0.74 -6.82 1.38
CA VAL A 43 -0.13 -6.64 0.21
C VAL A 43 -0.07 -5.20 -0.27
N MET A 44 0.03 -5.03 -1.58
CA MET A 44 -0.20 -3.74 -2.20
C MET A 44 -1.71 -3.53 -2.38
N ILE A 45 -2.27 -2.57 -1.65
CA ILE A 45 -3.69 -2.26 -1.71
C ILE A 45 -3.91 -1.30 -2.88
N GLU A 46 -4.22 -1.88 -4.03
CA GLU A 46 -4.42 -1.17 -5.29
C GLU A 46 -5.72 -1.53 -6.01
N THR A 47 -6.46 -2.53 -5.53
CA THR A 47 -7.79 -2.88 -6.06
C THR A 47 -8.90 -2.42 -5.11
N PRO A 48 -10.08 -2.02 -5.63
CA PRO A 48 -11.23 -1.71 -4.79
C PRO A 48 -11.67 -2.89 -3.92
N ALA A 49 -11.54 -4.11 -4.46
CA ALA A 49 -11.83 -5.34 -3.74
C ALA A 49 -10.96 -5.47 -2.48
N ALA A 50 -9.63 -5.30 -2.59
CA ALA A 50 -8.72 -5.33 -1.45
C ALA A 50 -9.03 -4.27 -0.39
N VAL A 51 -9.48 -3.07 -0.78
CA VAL A 51 -9.94 -2.04 0.17
C VAL A 51 -11.13 -2.54 0.99
N LEU A 52 -12.12 -3.15 0.33
CA LEU A 52 -13.34 -3.64 0.99
C LEU A 52 -13.06 -4.80 1.94
N ILE A 53 -12.07 -5.65 1.64
CA ILE A 53 -11.67 -6.78 2.48
C ILE A 53 -10.40 -6.50 3.32
N ALA A 54 -9.94 -5.25 3.39
CA ALA A 54 -8.71 -4.88 4.10
C ALA A 54 -8.68 -5.37 5.56
N PRO A 55 -9.78 -5.35 6.35
CA PRO A 55 -9.77 -5.91 7.71
C PRO A 55 -9.50 -7.42 7.77
N ALA A 56 -9.86 -8.18 6.74
CA ALA A 56 -9.57 -9.61 6.65
C ALA A 56 -8.13 -9.83 6.20
N LEU A 57 -7.67 -9.10 5.18
CA LEU A 57 -6.28 -9.15 4.71
C LEU A 57 -5.30 -8.80 5.83
N ALA A 58 -5.60 -7.79 6.64
CA ALA A 58 -4.70 -7.30 7.70
C ALA A 58 -4.43 -8.32 8.81
N LYS A 59 -5.26 -9.38 8.90
CA LYS A 59 -5.04 -10.49 9.84
C LYS A 59 -4.07 -11.55 9.31
N GLU A 60 -3.80 -11.55 8.01
CA GLU A 60 -3.01 -12.59 7.32
C GLU A 60 -1.63 -12.07 6.87
N VAL A 61 -1.41 -10.74 6.88
CA VAL A 61 -0.19 -10.11 6.36
C VAL A 61 0.45 -9.14 7.35
N ALA A 62 1.75 -8.90 7.19
CA ALA A 62 2.54 -8.11 8.12
C ALA A 62 2.46 -6.59 7.88
N PHE A 63 2.08 -6.17 6.67
CA PHE A 63 1.96 -4.75 6.31
C PHE A 63 1.11 -4.56 5.05
N PHE A 64 0.65 -3.32 4.87
CA PHE A 64 0.08 -2.84 3.62
C PHE A 64 0.96 -1.76 3.00
N SER A 65 0.94 -1.67 1.66
CA SER A 65 1.33 -0.46 0.93
C SER A 65 0.21 -0.07 -0.01
N ILE A 66 -0.32 1.14 0.11
CA ILE A 66 -1.36 1.62 -0.81
C ILE A 66 -0.70 2.04 -2.12
N GLY A 67 -1.08 1.40 -3.23
CA GLY A 67 -0.64 1.74 -4.58
C GLY A 67 -1.58 2.76 -5.21
N THR A 68 -1.35 4.06 -4.99
CA THR A 68 -2.36 5.09 -5.30
C THR A 68 -2.67 5.21 -6.79
N ASN A 69 -1.70 4.92 -7.65
CA ASN A 69 -1.85 5.11 -9.09
C ASN A 69 -2.94 4.18 -9.64
N ASP A 70 -2.85 2.89 -9.32
CA ASP A 70 -3.80 1.88 -9.79
C ASP A 70 -5.08 1.91 -8.97
N LEU A 71 -5.01 2.17 -7.66
CA LEU A 71 -6.20 2.36 -6.83
C LEU A 71 -7.08 3.49 -7.37
N THR A 72 -6.49 4.65 -7.68
CA THR A 72 -7.23 5.78 -8.26
C THR A 72 -7.87 5.38 -9.58
N GLN A 73 -7.12 4.69 -10.45
CA GLN A 73 -7.62 4.25 -11.74
C GLN A 73 -8.83 3.32 -11.63
N TYR A 74 -8.76 2.30 -10.76
CA TYR A 74 -9.85 1.34 -10.61
C TYR A 74 -11.06 1.92 -9.89
N ILE A 75 -10.87 2.76 -8.87
CA ILE A 75 -11.98 3.45 -8.19
C ILE A 75 -12.68 4.42 -9.15
N MET A 76 -11.93 5.18 -9.94
CA MET A 76 -12.47 6.17 -10.87
C MET A 76 -12.94 5.58 -12.20
N ALA A 77 -12.67 4.28 -12.45
CA ALA A 77 -12.87 3.61 -13.73
C ALA A 77 -12.30 4.42 -14.92
N ALA A 78 -11.14 5.04 -14.70
CA ALA A 78 -10.54 6.01 -15.63
C ALA A 78 -9.05 5.71 -15.84
N ASP A 79 -8.74 5.18 -17.02
CA ASP A 79 -7.37 4.91 -17.46
C ASP A 79 -6.57 6.21 -17.59
N ARG A 80 -5.51 6.34 -16.79
CA ARG A 80 -4.63 7.52 -16.80
C ARG A 80 -3.85 7.70 -18.10
N LEU A 81 -3.71 6.63 -18.90
CA LEU A 81 -3.03 6.67 -20.19
C LEU A 81 -3.96 7.07 -21.33
N ASN A 82 -5.27 7.10 -21.11
CA ASN A 82 -6.25 7.53 -22.10
C ASN A 82 -6.55 9.04 -21.93
N PRO A 83 -6.12 9.92 -22.86
CA PRO A 83 -6.29 11.37 -22.72
C PRO A 83 -7.74 11.83 -22.57
N THR A 84 -8.69 11.03 -23.06
CA THR A 84 -10.14 11.35 -22.99
C THR A 84 -10.67 11.32 -21.56
N VAL A 85 -10.11 10.42 -20.72
CA VAL A 85 -10.58 10.19 -19.35
C VAL A 85 -9.50 10.43 -18.28
N ALA A 86 -8.25 10.69 -18.66
CA ALA A 86 -7.13 10.88 -17.73
C ALA A 86 -7.41 11.95 -16.66
N LYS A 87 -8.15 13.01 -17.00
CA LYS A 87 -8.56 14.07 -16.05
C LYS A 87 -9.46 13.58 -14.91
N LEU A 88 -10.10 12.41 -15.06
CA LEU A 88 -10.93 11.79 -14.02
C LEU A 88 -10.08 10.98 -13.03
N ASN A 89 -8.83 10.67 -13.37
CA ASN A 89 -7.88 9.98 -12.50
C ASN A 89 -7.28 10.99 -11.51
N ASP A 90 -8.03 11.30 -10.46
CA ASP A 90 -7.63 12.25 -9.44
C ASP A 90 -7.65 11.61 -8.05
N VAL A 91 -6.48 11.50 -7.44
CA VAL A 91 -6.33 10.97 -6.08
C VAL A 91 -7.05 11.81 -5.03
N THR A 92 -7.30 13.10 -5.30
CA THR A 92 -8.03 13.98 -4.36
C THR A 92 -9.55 13.76 -4.40
N ASN A 93 -10.04 12.92 -5.32
CA ASN A 93 -11.45 12.54 -5.34
C ASN A 93 -11.89 11.94 -3.99
N PRO A 94 -13.05 12.34 -3.44
CA PRO A 94 -13.52 11.83 -2.15
C PRO A 94 -13.62 10.31 -2.06
N ALA A 95 -13.98 9.62 -3.15
CA ALA A 95 -14.05 8.15 -3.16
C ALA A 95 -12.67 7.51 -2.99
N VAL A 96 -11.65 8.07 -3.64
CA VAL A 96 -10.26 7.58 -3.55
C VAL A 96 -9.69 7.87 -2.16
N MET A 97 -9.87 9.09 -1.65
CA MET A 97 -9.42 9.44 -0.29
C MET A 97 -10.12 8.59 0.78
N SER A 98 -11.41 8.28 0.62
CA SER A 98 -12.13 7.37 1.50
C SER A 98 -11.56 5.95 1.43
N ALA A 99 -11.19 5.46 0.24
CA ALA A 99 -10.59 4.13 0.08
C ALA A 99 -9.22 4.03 0.76
N ILE A 100 -8.40 5.09 0.65
CA ILE A 100 -7.12 5.23 1.36
C ILE A 100 -7.36 5.19 2.88
N GLU A 101 -8.31 5.98 3.38
CA GLU A 101 -8.61 6.05 4.82
C GLU A 101 -9.15 4.72 5.37
N MET A 102 -10.03 4.04 4.64
CA MET A 102 -10.55 2.72 5.01
C MET A 102 -9.42 1.69 5.15
N THR A 103 -8.49 1.69 4.19
CA THR A 103 -7.31 0.82 4.21
C THR A 103 -6.41 1.13 5.40
N ALA A 104 -6.12 2.41 5.63
CA ALA A 104 -5.30 2.85 6.75
C ALA A 104 -5.91 2.46 8.09
N LYS A 105 -7.21 2.72 8.29
CA LYS A 105 -7.95 2.32 9.50
C LYS A 105 -7.89 0.82 9.73
N ALA A 106 -8.04 0.00 8.69
CA ALA A 106 -7.96 -1.46 8.80
C ALA A 106 -6.57 -1.93 9.27
N GLY A 107 -5.51 -1.40 8.67
CA GLY A 107 -4.14 -1.75 9.08
C GLY A 107 -3.79 -1.26 10.48
N VAL A 108 -4.13 -0.01 10.82
CA VAL A 108 -3.94 0.55 12.17
C VAL A 108 -4.70 -0.26 13.22
N ALA A 109 -5.95 -0.62 12.97
CA ALA A 109 -6.75 -1.43 13.88
C ALA A 109 -6.18 -2.85 14.09
N ALA A 110 -5.52 -3.41 13.07
CA ALA A 110 -4.82 -4.68 13.16
C ALA A 110 -3.40 -4.57 13.77
N GLY A 111 -2.91 -3.35 14.01
CA GLY A 111 -1.56 -3.10 14.53
C GLY A 111 -0.44 -3.39 13.53
N ILE A 112 -0.75 -3.39 12.23
CA ILE A 112 0.25 -3.60 11.17
C ILE A 112 0.69 -2.28 10.56
N MET A 113 1.87 -2.28 9.94
CA MET A 113 2.39 -1.11 9.23
C MET A 113 1.51 -0.80 8.00
N VAL A 114 1.19 0.47 7.78
CA VAL A 114 0.54 0.95 6.56
C VAL A 114 1.43 1.99 5.88
N GLY A 115 1.90 1.64 4.70
CA GLY A 115 2.65 2.50 3.81
C GLY A 115 1.81 2.99 2.63
N MET A 116 2.40 3.89 1.85
CA MET A 116 1.89 4.30 0.55
C MET A 116 3.04 4.43 -0.45
N CYS A 117 2.80 3.93 -1.66
CA CYS A 117 3.66 4.12 -2.82
C CYS A 117 2.85 4.76 -3.97
N GLY A 118 3.56 5.28 -4.96
CA GLY A 118 2.97 6.02 -6.08
C GLY A 118 3.16 7.52 -5.95
N GLU A 119 2.65 8.27 -6.93
CA GLU A 119 2.92 9.71 -7.01
C GLU A 119 2.33 10.49 -5.84
N ALA A 120 1.19 10.04 -5.30
CA ALA A 120 0.50 10.71 -4.20
C ALA A 120 1.34 10.76 -2.93
N ALA A 121 2.16 9.73 -2.63
CA ALA A 121 3.03 9.70 -1.46
C ALA A 121 4.02 10.89 -1.43
N GLY A 122 4.39 11.42 -2.59
CA GLY A 122 5.31 12.55 -2.74
C GLY A 122 4.65 13.92 -2.80
N ARG A 123 3.31 14.01 -2.73
CA ARG A 123 2.55 15.27 -2.86
C ARG A 123 2.50 16.03 -1.54
N PRO A 124 3.21 17.18 -1.38
CA PRO A 124 3.30 17.88 -0.10
C PRO A 124 1.95 18.33 0.48
N ASP A 125 0.99 18.63 -0.39
CA ASP A 125 -0.37 19.03 -0.02
C ASP A 125 -1.21 17.89 0.61
N LEU A 126 -0.84 16.63 0.39
CA LEU A 126 -1.58 15.45 0.89
C LEU A 126 -0.88 14.74 2.05
N ILE A 127 0.43 14.94 2.23
CA ILE A 127 1.23 14.26 3.26
C ILE A 127 0.59 14.40 4.65
N ALA A 128 0.14 15.61 5.00
CA ALA A 128 -0.45 15.85 6.31
C ALA A 128 -1.71 15.02 6.55
N THR A 129 -2.53 14.86 5.51
CA THR A 129 -3.72 14.01 5.54
C THR A 129 -3.35 12.55 5.72
N PHE A 130 -2.38 12.04 4.96
CA PHE A 130 -1.94 10.64 5.06
C PHE A 130 -1.36 10.30 6.43
N VAL A 131 -0.53 11.17 7.00
CA VAL A 131 0.01 10.97 8.35
C VAL A 131 -1.12 10.96 9.38
N LYS A 132 -2.11 11.86 9.28
CA LYS A 132 -3.28 11.88 10.17
C LYS A 132 -4.17 10.63 10.03
N MET A 133 -4.21 10.02 8.85
CA MET A 133 -4.88 8.74 8.62
C MET A 133 -4.14 7.55 9.26
N GLY A 134 -2.91 7.74 9.74
CA GLY A 134 -2.11 6.72 10.41
C GLY A 134 -1.09 6.03 9.51
N LEU A 135 -0.80 6.56 8.32
CA LEU A 135 0.28 6.02 7.48
C LEU A 135 1.63 6.31 8.12
N THR A 136 2.48 5.27 8.19
CA THR A 136 3.80 5.33 8.83
C THR A 136 4.96 5.26 7.85
N GLU A 137 4.68 4.96 6.57
CA GLU A 137 5.68 4.92 5.51
C GLU A 137 5.16 5.63 4.25
N LEU A 138 5.97 6.52 3.67
CA LEU A 138 5.70 7.18 2.39
C LEU A 138 6.87 6.91 1.44
N SER A 139 6.62 6.13 0.38
CA SER A 139 7.62 5.76 -0.62
C SER A 139 7.43 6.57 -1.89
N MET A 140 8.50 7.22 -2.36
CA MET A 140 8.45 8.18 -3.45
C MET A 140 9.77 8.28 -4.21
N SER A 141 9.79 9.03 -5.30
CA SER A 141 11.03 9.31 -6.03
C SER A 141 12.04 10.06 -5.15
N PRO A 142 13.36 9.79 -5.28
CA PRO A 142 14.39 10.42 -4.45
C PRO A 142 14.34 11.95 -4.44
N ALA A 143 14.00 12.57 -5.58
CA ALA A 143 13.87 14.02 -5.71
C ALA A 143 12.75 14.63 -4.84
N SER A 144 11.75 13.84 -4.46
CA SER A 144 10.62 14.30 -3.64
C SER A 144 10.85 14.18 -2.14
N ILE A 145 11.82 13.35 -1.71
CA ILE A 145 12.08 13.03 -0.30
C ILE A 145 12.32 14.28 0.54
N GLN A 146 13.15 15.23 0.08
CA GLN A 146 13.46 16.44 0.86
C GLN A 146 12.23 17.34 1.05
N ARG A 147 11.39 17.47 0.02
CA ARG A 147 10.14 18.24 0.10
C ARG A 147 9.14 17.58 1.06
N ALA A 148 9.00 16.26 0.97
CA ALA A 148 8.15 15.50 1.87
C ALA A 148 8.61 15.60 3.33
N LYS A 149 9.91 15.45 3.58
CA LYS A 149 10.48 15.62 4.92
C LYS A 149 10.20 17.02 5.48
N LYS A 150 10.33 18.07 4.67
CA LYS A 150 10.00 19.44 5.07
C LYS A 150 8.52 19.60 5.45
N ALA A 151 7.61 18.99 4.67
CA ALA A 151 6.18 19.01 4.97
C ALA A 151 5.87 18.32 6.32
N ILE A 152 6.46 17.14 6.58
CA ILE A 152 6.29 16.41 7.85
C ILE A 152 6.84 17.23 9.03
N MET A 153 8.02 17.83 8.88
CA MET A 153 8.62 18.65 9.95
C MET A 153 7.80 19.91 10.26
N ALA A 154 7.17 20.52 9.26
CA ALA A 154 6.31 21.69 9.48
C ALA A 154 5.08 21.32 10.33
N MET A 155 4.49 20.16 10.09
CA MET A 155 3.35 19.67 10.89
C MET A 155 3.71 19.47 12.37
N ALA A 156 4.90 18.96 12.65
CA ALA A 156 5.36 18.71 14.01
C ALA A 156 5.65 20.00 14.80
N ALA A 157 5.80 21.14 14.13
CA ALA A 157 5.99 22.44 14.77
C ALA A 157 4.66 23.16 15.11
N GLU A 158 3.53 22.65 14.62
CA GLU A 158 2.19 23.23 14.80
C GLU A 158 1.36 22.53 15.90
N GLY A 159 1.84 21.42 16.47
CA GLY A 159 1.17 20.66 17.54
C GLY A 159 2.00 20.59 18.81
#